data_AF-A0A522LHA7-F1
#
_entry.id   AF-A0A522LHA7-F1
#
_cell.length_a   1.000
_cell.length_b   1.000
_cell.length_c   1.000
_cell.angle_alpha   90.00
_cell.angle_beta   90.00
_cell.angle_gamma   90.00
#
_symmetry.space_group_name_H-M   'P 1'
#
loop_
_entity.id
_entity.type
_entity.pdbx_description
1 polymer ?
#
loop_
_entity_poly.entity_id
_entity_poly.type
_entity_poly.pdbx_seq_one_letter_code
_entity_poly.pdbx_strand_id
1 'polypeptide(L)'
;MRFKDTYVVALALSVVFATASALSQEPDDVEALKLGQPKDVASYVSRAFECSHFLGEPVYDRNRAKEIDVALKKWKCSRLDSDGAHLARKYESDAKVLKVLHATREF
;
A
#
# COMPACT_ATOMS: atom_id res chain seq x y z
N MET A 1 36.66 28.86 51.20
CA MET A 1 37.37 28.55 49.93
C MET A 1 36.34 28.07 48.92
N ARG A 2 36.34 28.64 47.71
CA ARG A 2 35.48 28.27 46.58
C ARG A 2 36.09 27.07 45.84
N PHE A 3 35.27 26.09 45.48
CA PHE A 3 35.39 25.38 44.21
C PHE A 3 34.02 25.37 43.55
N LYS A 4 33.96 26.03 42.38
CA LYS A 4 32.93 25.86 41.36
C LYS A 4 33.13 24.46 40.76
N ASP A 5 32.05 23.76 40.40
CA ASP A 5 31.86 23.13 39.08
C ASP A 5 30.49 22.40 39.07
N THR A 6 29.45 22.96 38.44
CA THR A 6 29.04 22.79 37.03
C THR A 6 28.25 21.49 36.77
N TYR A 7 26.92 21.65 36.66
CA TYR A 7 25.91 20.93 35.86
C TYR A 7 26.15 19.47 35.43
N VAL A 8 25.19 18.59 35.77
CA VAL A 8 24.41 17.83 34.74
C VAL A 8 22.98 17.63 35.26
N VAL A 9 22.06 18.46 34.77
CA VAL A 9 20.62 18.13 34.77
C VAL A 9 20.46 17.08 33.68
N ALA A 10 20.39 15.80 34.06
CA ALA A 10 20.06 14.73 33.14
C ALA A 10 18.55 14.75 32.86
N LEU A 11 18.15 15.65 31.95
CA LEU A 11 16.83 15.69 31.36
C LEU A 11 16.72 14.47 30.45
N ALA A 12 16.12 13.39 30.96
CA ALA A 12 15.80 12.20 30.18
C ALA A 12 14.70 12.58 29.16
N LEU A 13 15.14 13.06 27.99
CA LEU A 13 14.28 13.32 26.85
C LEU A 13 13.95 11.96 26.21
N SER A 14 12.93 11.28 26.72
CA SER A 14 12.35 10.11 26.04
C SER A 14 11.70 10.58 24.75
N VAL A 15 12.44 10.51 23.64
CA VAL A 15 11.88 10.67 22.30
C VAL A 15 10.99 9.46 22.05
N VAL A 16 9.68 9.62 22.26
CA VAL A 16 8.68 8.66 21.81
C VAL A 16 8.61 8.78 20.29
N PHE A 17 9.38 7.94 19.59
CA PHE A 17 9.17 7.72 18.16
C PHE A 17 7.81 7.04 17.99
N ALA A 18 6.77 7.82 17.71
CA ALA A 18 5.52 7.31 17.17
C ALA A 18 5.84 6.73 15.78
N THR A 19 6.10 5.43 15.72
CA THR A 19 6.17 4.70 14.47
C THR A 19 4.76 4.71 13.89
N ALA A 20 4.50 5.61 12.94
CA ALA A 20 3.41 5.44 12.01
C ALA A 20 3.71 4.17 11.22
N SER A 21 3.18 3.04 11.67
CA SER A 21 3.18 1.81 10.88
C SER A 21 2.39 2.13 9.62
N ALA A 22 3.08 2.31 8.50
CA ALA A 22 2.46 2.12 7.19
C ALA A 22 1.82 0.73 7.26
N LEU A 23 0.49 0.70 7.17
CA LEU A 23 -0.27 -0.54 7.22
C LEU A 23 0.16 -1.38 6.01
N SER A 24 0.99 -2.39 6.24
CA SER A 24 1.12 -3.48 5.28
C SER A 24 -0.27 -4.07 5.13
N GLN A 25 -0.81 -4.06 3.92
CA GLN A 25 -2.10 -4.68 3.65
C GLN A 25 -1.92 -6.19 3.69
N GLU A 26 -2.46 -6.80 4.75
CA GLU A 26 -2.37 -8.24 4.91
C GLU A 26 -3.33 -8.93 3.91
N PRO A 27 -3.02 -10.15 3.43
CA PRO A 27 -3.87 -10.88 2.48
C PRO A 27 -5.34 -11.01 2.90
N ASP A 28 -5.60 -11.06 4.22
CA ASP A 28 -6.95 -11.14 4.78
C ASP A 28 -7.76 -9.86 4.52
N ASP A 29 -7.12 -8.68 4.54
CA ASP A 29 -7.78 -7.40 4.25
C ASP A 29 -8.17 -7.31 2.77
N VAL A 30 -7.32 -7.85 1.88
CA VAL A 30 -7.58 -7.93 0.44
C VAL A 30 -8.76 -8.86 0.16
N GLU A 31 -8.85 -10.00 0.85
CA GLU A 31 -9.98 -10.93 0.69
C GLU A 31 -11.29 -10.32 1.21
N ALA A 32 -11.22 -9.59 2.33
CA ALA A 32 -12.37 -8.87 2.87
C ALA A 32 -12.92 -7.83 1.88
N LEU A 33 -12.06 -7.11 1.15
CA LEU A 33 -12.47 -6.15 0.13
C LEU A 33 -13.17 -6.81 -1.07
N LYS A 34 -12.86 -8.07 -1.37
CA LYS A 34 -13.43 -8.82 -2.51
C LYS A 34 -14.78 -9.43 -2.20
N LEU A 35 -15.08 -9.71 -0.94
CA LEU A 35 -16.28 -10.44 -0.54
C LEU A 35 -17.57 -9.70 -0.96
N GLY A 36 -18.43 -10.39 -1.70
CA GLY A 36 -19.71 -9.83 -2.17
C GLY A 36 -19.59 -8.80 -3.29
N GLN A 37 -18.39 -8.56 -3.83
CA GLN A 37 -18.18 -7.63 -4.93
C GLN A 37 -18.52 -8.27 -6.29
N PRO A 38 -18.89 -7.45 -7.29
CA PRO A 38 -18.89 -7.89 -8.68
C PRO A 38 -17.55 -8.51 -9.08
N LYS A 39 -17.59 -9.54 -9.93
CA LYS A 39 -16.40 -10.32 -10.30
C LYS A 39 -15.27 -9.47 -10.85
N ASP A 40 -15.57 -8.45 -11.65
CA ASP A 40 -14.59 -7.53 -12.23
C ASP A 40 -13.99 -6.58 -11.19
N VAL A 41 -14.76 -6.15 -10.19
CA VAL A 41 -14.25 -5.40 -9.03
C VAL A 41 -13.34 -6.27 -8.18
N ALA A 42 -13.75 -7.50 -7.82
CA ALA A 42 -12.91 -8.42 -7.06
C ALA A 42 -11.61 -8.77 -7.81
N SER A 43 -11.69 -8.94 -9.13
CA SER A 43 -10.50 -9.17 -9.97
C SER A 43 -9.58 -7.94 -10.01
N TYR A 44 -10.15 -6.73 -9.99
CA TYR A 44 -9.40 -5.49 -9.93
C TYR A 44 -8.64 -5.34 -8.60
N VAL A 45 -9.29 -5.63 -7.47
CA VAL A 45 -8.68 -5.61 -6.13
C VAL A 45 -7.45 -6.51 -6.09
N SER A 46 -7.59 -7.78 -6.49
CA SER A 46 -6.47 -8.72 -6.52
C SER A 46 -5.32 -8.24 -7.41
N ARG A 47 -5.64 -7.67 -8.58
CA ARG A 47 -4.62 -7.16 -9.50
C ARG A 47 -3.91 -5.92 -8.96
N ALA A 48 -4.63 -5.02 -8.30
CA ALA A 48 -4.05 -3.85 -7.67
C ALA A 48 -3.07 -4.25 -6.56
N PHE A 49 -3.45 -5.22 -5.73
CA PHE A 49 -2.60 -5.74 -4.65
C PHE A 49 -1.28 -6.28 -5.20
N GLU A 50 -1.37 -7.13 -6.22
CA GLU A 50 -0.17 -7.68 -6.88
C GLU A 50 0.69 -6.60 -7.53
N CYS A 51 0.08 -5.59 -8.16
CA CYS A 51 0.83 -4.47 -8.71
C CYS A 51 1.54 -3.65 -7.62
N SER A 52 0.88 -3.34 -6.50
CA SER A 52 1.50 -2.67 -5.36
C SER A 52 2.67 -3.49 -4.82
N HIS A 53 2.45 -4.79 -4.60
CA HIS A 53 3.49 -5.71 -4.15
C HIS A 53 4.74 -5.63 -5.02
N PHE A 54 4.63 -5.81 -6.34
CA PHE A 54 5.82 -5.80 -7.21
C PHE A 54 6.42 -4.40 -7.44
N LEU A 55 5.63 -3.31 -7.39
CA LEU A 55 6.14 -1.94 -7.53
C LEU A 55 6.94 -1.48 -6.30
N GLY A 56 6.63 -2.01 -5.11
CA GLY A 56 7.34 -1.72 -3.86
C GLY A 56 8.63 -2.51 -3.67
N GLU A 57 8.90 -3.52 -4.51
CA GLU A 57 10.02 -4.44 -4.34
C GLU A 57 11.37 -3.84 -4.80
N PRO A 58 12.46 -4.04 -4.04
CA PRO A 58 13.76 -3.50 -4.39
C PRO A 58 14.37 -4.20 -5.62
N VAL A 59 14.97 -3.42 -6.51
CA VAL A 59 15.71 -3.90 -7.68
C VAL A 59 17.21 -3.97 -7.37
N TYR A 60 17.61 -4.91 -6.52
CA TYR A 60 19.01 -5.00 -6.07
C TYR A 60 19.96 -5.62 -7.10
N ASP A 61 19.44 -6.33 -8.11
CA ASP A 61 20.22 -6.84 -9.23
C ASP A 61 19.40 -6.97 -10.52
N ARG A 62 20.08 -7.36 -11.61
CA ARG A 62 19.47 -7.50 -12.95
C ARG A 62 18.50 -8.68 -13.07
N ASN A 63 18.65 -9.74 -12.27
CA ASN A 63 17.74 -10.87 -12.29
C ASN A 63 16.43 -10.46 -11.61
N ARG A 64 16.51 -9.81 -10.45
CA ARG A 64 15.37 -9.25 -9.75
C ARG A 64 14.62 -8.22 -10.60
N ALA A 65 15.35 -7.36 -11.32
CA ALA A 65 14.74 -6.42 -12.26
C ALA A 65 13.86 -7.12 -13.32
N LYS A 66 14.33 -8.25 -13.86
CA LYS A 66 13.59 -9.03 -14.87
C LYS A 66 12.36 -9.71 -14.27
N GLU A 67 12.47 -10.26 -13.05
CA GLU A 67 11.34 -10.87 -12.35
C GLU A 67 10.21 -9.86 -12.13
N ILE A 68 10.56 -8.67 -11.61
CA ILE A 68 9.61 -7.59 -11.38
C ILE A 68 8.98 -7.16 -12.71
N ASP A 69 9.76 -6.91 -13.76
CA ASP A 69 9.23 -6.53 -15.08
C ASP A 69 8.25 -7.57 -15.65
N VAL A 70 8.57 -8.87 -15.54
CA VAL A 70 7.66 -9.96 -15.95
C VAL A 70 6.38 -9.93 -15.13
N ALA A 71 6.46 -9.72 -13.82
CA ALA A 71 5.29 -9.65 -12.94
C ALA A 71 4.41 -8.44 -13.27
N LEU A 72 4.99 -7.24 -13.44
CA LEU A 72 4.25 -6.03 -13.79
C LEU A 72 3.51 -6.18 -15.13
N LYS A 73 4.12 -6.86 -16.10
CA LYS A 73 3.48 -7.19 -17.39
C LYS A 73 2.37 -8.22 -17.24
N LYS A 74 2.61 -9.31 -16.50
CA LYS A 74 1.61 -10.35 -16.21
C LYS A 74 0.36 -9.74 -15.59
N TRP A 75 0.53 -8.87 -14.61
CA TRP A 75 -0.55 -8.19 -13.91
C TRP A 75 -1.07 -6.96 -14.63
N LYS A 76 -0.51 -6.60 -15.79
CA LYS A 76 -0.95 -5.45 -16.61
C LYS A 76 -1.00 -4.15 -15.80
N CYS A 77 0.00 -3.90 -14.95
CA CYS A 77 0.00 -2.77 -14.03
C CYS A 77 -0.04 -1.41 -14.75
N SER A 78 0.46 -1.33 -15.99
CA SER A 78 0.34 -0.14 -16.83
C SER A 78 -1.08 0.28 -17.19
N ARG A 79 -2.07 -0.59 -16.97
CA ARG A 79 -3.50 -0.32 -17.20
C ARG A 79 -4.31 -0.16 -15.92
N LEU A 80 -3.68 -0.26 -14.75
CA LEU A 80 -4.40 -0.31 -13.48
C LEU A 80 -5.26 0.94 -13.25
N ASP A 81 -4.71 2.13 -13.52
CA ASP A 81 -5.44 3.39 -13.34
C ASP A 81 -6.62 3.53 -14.29
N SER A 82 -6.42 3.25 -15.58
CA SER A 82 -7.48 3.40 -16.59
C SER A 82 -8.60 2.39 -16.40
N ASP A 83 -8.27 1.14 -16.05
CA ASP A 83 -9.25 0.11 -15.74
C ASP A 83 -10.01 0.44 -14.42
N GLY A 84 -9.33 0.99 -13.40
CA GLY A 84 -9.97 1.46 -12.17
C GLY A 84 -10.95 2.61 -12.40
N ALA A 85 -10.55 3.61 -13.18
CA ALA A 85 -11.42 4.71 -13.58
C ALA A 85 -12.62 4.23 -14.41
N HIS A 86 -12.43 3.21 -15.25
CA HIS A 86 -13.52 2.58 -15.99
C HIS A 86 -14.51 1.88 -15.04
N LEU A 87 -14.03 1.13 -14.04
CA LEU A 87 -14.89 0.51 -13.03
C LEU A 87 -15.65 1.55 -12.19
N ALA A 88 -14.99 2.65 -11.81
CA ALA A 88 -15.64 3.72 -11.05
C ALA A 88 -16.81 4.35 -11.83
N ARG A 89 -16.67 4.52 -13.15
CA ARG A 89 -17.77 4.96 -14.01
C ARG A 89 -18.85 3.89 -14.16
N LYS A 90 -18.46 2.63 -14.37
CA LYS A 90 -19.41 1.51 -14.53
C LYS A 90 -20.31 1.33 -13.30
N TYR A 91 -19.76 1.55 -12.11
CA TYR A 91 -20.43 1.36 -10.82
C TYR A 91 -20.72 2.68 -10.10
N GLU A 92 -20.89 3.79 -10.84
CA GLU A 92 -21.05 5.13 -10.26
C GLU A 92 -22.24 5.29 -9.30
N SER A 93 -23.27 4.44 -9.45
CA SER A 93 -24.46 4.43 -8.59
C SER A 93 -24.36 3.44 -7.42
N ASP A 94 -23.28 2.68 -7.29
CA ASP A 94 -23.07 1.71 -6.21
C ASP A 94 -22.01 2.22 -5.22
N ALA A 95 -22.50 2.86 -4.15
CA ALA A 95 -21.64 3.43 -3.11
C ALA A 95 -20.74 2.38 -2.42
N LYS A 96 -21.15 1.11 -2.36
CA LYS A 96 -20.33 0.05 -1.76
C LYS A 96 -19.16 -0.30 -2.66
N VAL A 97 -19.40 -0.43 -3.96
CA VAL A 97 -18.34 -0.66 -4.94
C VAL A 97 -17.37 0.52 -4.99
N LEU A 98 -17.88 1.75 -5.00
CA LEU A 98 -17.03 2.95 -5.02
C LEU A 98 -16.12 3.02 -3.78
N LYS A 99 -16.62 2.63 -2.60
CA LYS A 99 -15.80 2.55 -1.39
C LYS A 99 -14.67 1.52 -1.54
N VAL A 100 -14.94 0.35 -2.12
CA VAL A 100 -13.92 -0.67 -2.38
C VAL A 100 -12.90 -0.18 -3.39
N LEU A 101 -13.33 0.42 -4.51
CA LEU A 101 -12.44 0.97 -5.52
C LEU A 101 -11.56 2.10 -4.96
N HIS A 102 -12.08 2.93 -4.06
CA HIS A 102 -11.28 3.94 -3.36
C HIS A 102 -10.23 3.28 -2.45
N ALA A 103 -10.64 2.36 -1.57
CA ALA A 103 -9.72 1.66 -0.68
C ALA A 103 -8.60 0.92 -1.44
N THR A 104 -8.92 0.41 -2.64
CA THR A 104 -7.97 -0.30 -3.52
C THR A 104 -6.89 0.60 -4.10
N ARG A 105 -7.10 1.92 -4.17
CA ARG A 105 -6.11 2.88 -4.67
C ARG A 105 -5.08 3.29 -3.62
N GLU A 106 -5.31 2.93 -2.36
CA GLU A 106 -4.44 3.21 -1.22
C GLU A 106 -3.48 2.04 -0.92
N PHE A 107 -3.34 1.13 -1.88
CA PHE A 107 -2.44 -0.02 -1.81
C PHE A 107 -0.99 0.41 -1.98
#